data_AF-A0A151ASN6-F1
#
_entry.id   AF-A0A151ASN6-F1
#
_cell.length_a   1.000
_cell.length_b   1.000
_cell.length_c   1.000
_cell.angle_alpha   90.00
_cell.angle_beta   90.00
_cell.angle_gamma   90.00
#
_symmetry.space_group_name_H-M   'P 1'
#
loop_
_entity.id
_entity.type
_entity.pdbx_description
1 polymer ?
#
loop_
_entity_poly.entity_id
_entity_poly.type
_entity_poly.pdbx_seq_one_letter_code
_entity_poly.pdbx_strand_id
1 'polypeptide(L)'
;MYDGKRRLDLWLPDDHPVWSFPKGDRSRKVRELLDLAMCLERGFGSLEARLGRLEVGLGRLEERLVRLEEAVAHGGAAVQSNKVKADGGNIPDLTSFLSAFG
;
A
#
# COMPACT_ATOMS: atom_id res chain seq x y z
N MET A 1 41.69 -8.60 -28.07
CA MET A 1 40.38 -8.20 -28.65
C MET A 1 39.36 -8.24 -27.52
N TYR A 2 38.67 -7.13 -27.21
CA TYR A 2 37.61 -7.12 -26.20
C TYR A 2 36.30 -7.53 -26.86
N ASP A 3 36.04 -8.84 -26.92
CA ASP A 3 34.82 -9.37 -27.51
C ASP A 3 33.58 -8.93 -26.69
N GLY A 4 32.52 -8.47 -27.37
CA GLY A 4 31.24 -8.06 -26.77
C GLY A 4 31.18 -6.71 -26.04
N LYS A 5 32.26 -5.92 -25.93
CA LYS A 5 32.24 -4.62 -25.20
C LYS A 5 32.16 -3.43 -26.15
N ARG A 6 31.26 -2.47 -25.89
CA ARG A 6 31.18 -1.18 -26.60
C ARG A 6 31.76 -0.06 -25.76
N ARG A 7 32.39 0.92 -26.42
CA ARG A 7 32.87 2.15 -25.78
C ARG A 7 31.69 3.08 -25.54
N LEU A 8 31.60 3.60 -24.33
CA LEU A 8 30.65 4.64 -23.93
C LEU A 8 31.41 5.96 -23.85
N ASP A 9 31.03 6.93 -24.67
CA ASP A 9 31.58 8.28 -24.66
C ASP A 9 30.59 9.23 -23.98
N LEU A 10 31.04 9.92 -22.94
CA LEU A 10 30.24 10.81 -22.10
C LEU A 10 30.99 12.12 -21.92
N TRP A 11 30.26 13.23 -22.01
CA TRP A 11 30.76 14.52 -21.56
C TRP A 11 30.44 14.69 -20.08
N LEU A 12 31.47 14.92 -19.28
CA LEU A 12 31.33 15.15 -17.85
C LEU A 12 31.76 16.58 -17.53
N PRO A 13 31.05 17.27 -16.63
CA PRO A 13 31.45 18.58 -16.14
C PRO A 13 32.88 18.59 -15.57
N ASP A 14 33.55 19.74 -15.61
CA ASP A 14 34.92 19.88 -15.10
C ASP A 14 35.03 19.70 -13.58
N ASP A 15 33.92 19.89 -12.85
CA ASP A 15 33.79 19.67 -11.42
C ASP A 15 33.35 18.24 -11.07
N HIS A 16 33.25 17.34 -12.05
CA HIS A 16 32.74 16.00 -11.82
C HIS A 16 33.65 15.20 -10.84
N PRO A 17 33.08 14.49 -9.84
CA PRO A 17 33.85 13.78 -8.81
C PRO A 17 34.85 12.77 -9.35
N VAL A 18 34.63 12.25 -10.57
CA VAL A 18 35.56 11.33 -11.23
C VAL A 18 36.96 11.91 -11.38
N TRP A 19 37.09 13.23 -11.50
CA TRP A 19 38.39 13.88 -11.70
C TRP A 19 39.27 13.87 -10.45
N SER A 20 38.68 13.65 -9.26
CA SER A 20 39.42 13.44 -8.02
C SER A 20 40.24 12.14 -8.01
N PHE A 21 39.87 11.14 -8.83
CA PHE A 21 40.61 9.90 -8.94
C PHE A 21 41.86 10.05 -9.84
N PRO A 22 42.96 9.33 -9.56
CA PRO A 22 44.15 9.29 -10.42
C PRO A 22 43.81 8.87 -11.85
N LYS A 23 44.44 9.48 -12.86
CA LYS A 23 44.12 9.28 -14.29
C LYS A 23 44.03 7.80 -14.72
N GLY A 24 44.91 6.94 -14.21
CA GLY A 24 44.93 5.50 -14.53
C GLY A 24 43.74 4.70 -13.95
N ASP A 25 43.11 5.22 -12.90
CA ASP A 25 42.05 4.54 -12.15
C ASP A 25 40.65 5.04 -12.50
N ARG A 26 40.52 6.24 -13.08
CA ARG A 26 39.22 6.88 -13.40
C ARG A 26 38.28 5.94 -14.14
N SER A 27 38.74 5.35 -15.24
CA SER A 27 37.90 4.46 -16.05
C SER A 27 37.48 3.19 -15.30
N ARG A 28 38.32 2.68 -14.39
CA ARG A 28 37.95 1.54 -13.53
C ARG A 28 36.87 1.96 -12.55
N LYS A 29 37.07 3.08 -11.86
CA LYS A 29 36.10 3.60 -10.88
C LYS A 29 34.76 3.98 -11.50
N VAL A 30 34.77 4.59 -12.68
CA VAL A 30 33.53 4.87 -13.43
C VAL A 30 32.78 3.59 -13.75
N ARG A 31 33.47 2.51 -14.18
CA ARG A 31 32.81 1.22 -14.41
C ARG A 31 32.18 0.65 -13.15
N GLU A 32 32.92 0.61 -12.05
CA GLU A 32 32.40 0.15 -10.75
C GLU A 32 31.15 0.95 -10.32
N LEU A 33 31.18 2.27 -10.50
CA LEU A 33 30.06 3.14 -10.18
C LEU A 33 28.85 2.92 -11.12
N LEU A 34 29.09 2.72 -12.42
CA LEU A 34 28.03 2.42 -13.38
C LEU A 34 27.38 1.06 -13.09
N ASP A 35 28.18 0.04 -12.78
CA ASP A 35 27.67 -1.29 -12.40
C ASP A 35 26.83 -1.20 -11.12
N LEU A 36 27.32 -0.46 -10.11
CA LEU A 36 26.57 -0.21 -8.88
C LEU A 36 25.27 0.56 -9.17
N ALA A 37 25.32 1.60 -10.00
CA ALA A 37 24.15 2.38 -10.37
C ALA A 37 23.08 1.52 -11.07
N MET A 38 23.47 0.64 -11.99
CA MET A 38 22.53 -0.30 -12.63
C MET A 38 21.89 -1.27 -11.62
N CYS A 39 22.65 -1.74 -10.63
CA CYS A 39 22.11 -2.56 -9.54
C CYS A 39 21.12 -1.77 -8.67
N LEU A 40 21.46 -0.52 -8.34
CA LEU A 40 20.61 0.37 -7.53
C LEU A 40 19.31 0.71 -8.26
N GLU A 41 19.38 1.09 -9.54
CA GLU A 41 18.22 1.34 -10.41
C GLU A 41 17.22 0.17 -10.38
N ARG A 42 17.71 -1.06 -10.52
CA ARG A 42 16.86 -2.26 -10.43
C ARG A 42 16.25 -2.43 -9.03
N GLY A 43 17.03 -2.16 -7.98
CA GLY A 43 16.57 -2.20 -6.61
C GLY A 43 15.47 -1.18 -6.33
N PHE A 44 15.66 0.06 -6.79
CA PHE A 44 14.67 1.13 -6.69
C PHE A 44 13.40 0.82 -7.46
N GLY A 45 13.49 0.32 -8.71
CA GLY A 45 12.30 -0.09 -9.46
C GLY A 45 11.51 -1.21 -8.76
N SER A 46 12.18 -2.16 -8.11
CA SER A 46 11.51 -3.18 -7.30
C SER A 46 10.81 -2.60 -6.07
N LEU A 47 11.45 -1.63 -5.40
CA LEU A 47 10.90 -0.94 -4.25
C LEU A 47 9.68 -0.09 -4.63
N GLU A 48 9.77 0.68 -5.71
CA GLU A 48 8.67 1.48 -6.25
C GLU A 48 7.47 0.59 -6.60
N ALA A 49 7.69 -0.54 -7.27
CA ALA A 49 6.62 -1.49 -7.56
C ALA A 49 5.98 -2.09 -6.29
N ARG A 50 6.76 -2.28 -5.21
CA ARG A 50 6.23 -2.73 -3.91
C ARG A 50 5.41 -1.64 -3.23
N LEU A 51 5.88 -0.39 -3.26
CA LEU A 51 5.17 0.77 -2.72
C LEU A 51 3.85 0.97 -3.45
N GLY A 52 3.82 0.92 -4.79
CA GLY A 52 2.58 1.01 -5.56
C GLY A 52 1.57 -0.08 -5.22
N ARG A 53 2.02 -1.32 -4.93
CA ARG A 53 1.12 -2.38 -4.44
C ARG A 53 0.56 -2.09 -3.05
N LEU A 54 1.36 -1.50 -2.17
CA LEU A 54 0.91 -1.10 -0.83
C LEU A 54 -0.11 0.04 -0.92
N GLU A 55 0.12 1.03 -1.77
CA GLU A 55 -0.82 2.14 -2.02
C GLU A 55 -2.18 1.63 -2.51
N VAL A 56 -2.20 0.71 -3.49
CA VAL A 56 -3.44 0.07 -3.95
C VAL A 56 -4.10 -0.74 -2.82
N GLY A 57 -3.32 -1.43 -2.00
CA GLY A 57 -3.82 -2.19 -0.86
C GLY A 57 -4.47 -1.29 0.19
N LEU A 58 -3.85 -0.15 0.50
CA LEU A 58 -4.38 0.86 1.42
C LEU A 58 -5.67 1.47 0.89
N GLY A 59 -5.73 1.86 -0.39
CA GLY A 59 -6.97 2.39 -0.98
C GLY A 59 -8.13 1.39 -0.89
N ARG A 60 -7.88 0.09 -1.10
CA ARG A 60 -8.90 -0.95 -0.91
C ARG A 60 -9.32 -1.11 0.54
N LEU A 61 -8.40 -0.94 1.50
CA LEU A 61 -8.73 -0.98 2.93
C LEU A 61 -9.57 0.23 3.33
N GLU A 62 -9.23 1.42 2.85
CA GLU A 62 -10.00 2.64 3.05
C GLU A 62 -11.43 2.48 2.52
N GLU A 63 -11.62 2.00 1.29
CA GLU A 63 -12.95 1.71 0.74
C GLU A 63 -13.75 0.72 1.60
N ARG A 64 -13.08 -0.32 2.12
CA ARG A 64 -13.73 -1.31 2.99
C ARG A 64 -14.12 -0.72 4.34
N LEU A 65 -13.32 0.17 4.89
CA LEU A 65 -13.62 0.88 6.13
C LEU A 65 -14.85 1.78 5.95
N VAL A 66 -14.91 2.56 4.86
CA VAL A 66 -16.09 3.39 4.55
C VAL A 66 -17.35 2.53 4.48
N ARG A 67 -17.32 1.40 3.76
CA ARG A 67 -18.49 0.48 3.68
C ARG A 67 -18.87 -0.11 5.03
N LEU A 68 -17.89 -0.40 5.90
CA LEU A 68 -18.16 -0.91 7.24
C LEU A 68 -18.77 0.17 8.14
N GLU A 69 -18.27 1.39 8.07
CA GLU A 69 -18.83 2.55 8.78
C GLU A 69 -20.28 2.79 8.37
N GLU A 70 -20.57 2.74 7.06
CA GLU A 70 -21.94 2.80 6.54
C GLU A 70 -22.79 1.66 7.09
N ALA A 71 -22.34 0.40 6.99
CA ALA A 71 -23.10 -0.75 7.47
C ALA A 71 -23.40 -0.67 8.99
N VAL A 72 -22.43 -0.21 9.79
CA VAL A 72 -22.60 0.00 11.24
C VAL A 72 -23.62 1.11 11.50
N ALA A 73 -23.58 2.23 10.76
CA ALA A 73 -24.56 3.30 10.90
C ALA A 73 -25.99 2.80 10.60
N HIS A 74 -26.16 2.04 9.52
CA HIS A 74 -27.46 1.45 9.14
C HIS A 74 -27.93 0.40 10.16
N GLY A 75 -27.04 -0.46 10.64
CA GLY A 75 -27.33 -1.45 11.68
C GLY A 75 -27.72 -0.80 13.01
N GLY A 76 -27.02 0.26 13.41
CA GLY A 76 -27.35 1.05 14.60
C GLY A 76 -28.73 1.70 14.51
N ALA A 77 -29.10 2.25 13.34
CA ALA A 77 -30.43 2.81 13.11
C ALA A 77 -31.55 1.75 13.16
N ALA A 78 -31.29 0.55 12.63
CA ALA A 78 -32.23 -0.58 12.70
C ALA A 78 -32.42 -1.08 14.14
N VAL A 79 -31.34 -1.16 14.93
CA VAL A 79 -31.38 -1.56 16.34
C VAL A 79 -32.16 -0.54 17.19
N GLN A 80 -31.99 0.77 16.95
CA GLN A 80 -32.77 1.80 17.65
C GLN A 80 -34.26 1.74 17.29
N SER A 81 -34.60 1.53 16.01
CA SER A 81 -35.99 1.37 15.56
C SER A 81 -36.68 0.16 16.20
N ASN A 82 -35.95 -0.96 16.37
CA ASN A 82 -36.49 -2.14 17.06
C ASN A 82 -36.66 -1.93 18.58
N LYS A 83 -35.77 -1.17 19.23
CA LYS A 83 -35.89 -0.85 20.65
C LYS A 83 -37.12 0.03 20.94
N VAL A 84 -37.38 1.05 20.12
CA VAL A 84 -38.58 1.90 20.24
C VAL A 84 -39.87 1.09 20.05
N LYS A 85 -39.85 0.07 19.19
CA LYS A 85 -41.01 -0.81 18.96
C LYS A 85 -41.21 -1.83 20.08
N ALA A 86 -40.14 -2.26 20.76
CA ALA A 86 -40.19 -3.19 21.90
C ALA A 86 -40.68 -2.52 23.19
N ASP A 87 -40.34 -1.25 23.43
CA ASP A 87 -40.80 -0.50 24.62
C ASP A 87 -42.25 0.05 24.50
N GLY A 88 -42.88 -0.06 23.31
CA GLY A 88 -44.26 0.39 23.05
C GLY A 88 -45.30 -0.72 22.89
N GLY A 89 -44.91 -2.00 22.94
CA GLY A 89 -45.80 -3.14 22.80
C GLY A 89 -46.18 -3.71 24.16
N ASN A 90 -47.47 -3.66 24.50
CA ASN A 90 -48.05 -4.33 25.67
C ASN A 90 -47.60 -5.81 25.69
N ILE A 91 -46.66 -6.16 26.58
CA ILE A 91 -46.17 -7.53 26.74
C ILE A 91 -47.40 -8.38 27.12
N PRO A 92 -47.82 -9.36 26.31
CA PRO A 92 -48.92 -10.23 26.70
C PRO A 92 -48.50 -10.94 28.00
N ASP A 93 -49.32 -10.76 29.03
CA ASP A 93 -49.13 -11.36 30.34
C ASP A 93 -48.84 -12.86 30.18
N LEU A 94 -47.78 -13.34 30.83
CA LEU A 94 -47.30 -14.73 30.74
C LEU A 94 -48.42 -15.73 31.04
N THR A 95 -49.36 -15.33 31.90
CA THR A 95 -50.55 -16.10 32.26
C THR A 95 -51.48 -16.33 31.07
N SER A 96 -51.63 -15.32 30.19
CA SER A 96 -52.47 -15.43 28.99
C SER A 96 -51.87 -16.37 27.93
N PHE A 97 -50.53 -16.38 27.79
CA PHE A 97 -49.84 -17.26 26.85
C PHE A 97 -49.97 -18.74 27.25
N LEU A 98 -49.80 -19.05 28.53
CA LEU A 98 -49.84 -20.43 29.02
C LEU A 98 -51.26 -21.03 29.01
N SER A 99 -52.31 -20.20 29.10
CA SER A 99 -53.69 -20.64 28.98
C SER A 99 -54.08 -21.19 27.61
N ALA A 100 -53.26 -21.00 26.56
CA ALA A 100 -53.53 -21.52 25.22
C ALA A 100 -53.14 -23.00 25.03
N PHE A 101 -52.43 -23.59 26.00
CA PHE A 101 -51.92 -24.97 25.95
C PHE A 101 -52.56 -25.91 26.98
N GLY A 102 -53.53 -25.44 27.77
CA GLY A 102 -54.33 -26.24 28.71
C GLY A 102 -55.78 -26.35 28.26
#